data_AF-A0A372FSM3-F1
#
_entry.id   AF-A0A372FSM3-F1
#
_cell.length_a   1.000
_cell.length_b   1.000
_cell.length_c   1.000
_cell.angle_alpha   90.00
_cell.angle_beta   90.00
_cell.angle_gamma   90.00
#
_symmetry.space_group_name_H-M   'P 1'
#
loop_
_entity.id
_entity.type
_entity.pdbx_description
1 polymer ?
#
loop_
_entity_poly.entity_id
_entity_poly.type
_entity_poly.pdbx_seq_one_letter_code
_entity_poly.pdbx_strand_id
1 'polypeptide(L)'
;MSPRLWFRVEDVLPLAEHALACPTRRLTRAQLMAGEHNTPALALRRRGSSGDLRSNGVPVWFTSYGVEQVADGASWRRVDEPTAPDEHFFLPLRHPDPQGRRLIDVLRAAADLGHSWMAIDTDVPPNATIGLAQVEFADHRGEITPPGTRWRPGMVTSPQVDHLDYPALVADGYDTGDDNHLICRFDPRTARRIVDHLSGPWRAATMPGEYPLPRFDGTTLVLLEETDLGDTVDLTVDDRCHPDRDGYYSIGAYRWLWLPAPATPGRATRMPVRDRLRLETTALSGRLRERTTTRRRP
;
A
#
# COMPACT_ATOMS: atom_id res chain seq x y z
N MET A 1 10.16 12.65 8.98
CA MET A 1 10.16 11.55 7.99
C MET A 1 8.94 11.77 7.13
N SER A 2 9.13 11.73 5.82
CA SER A 2 8.11 12.09 4.85
C SER A 2 6.98 11.05 4.80
N PRO A 3 5.70 11.47 4.73
CA PRO A 3 4.62 10.58 4.35
C PRO A 3 4.82 10.16 2.89
N ARG A 4 5.08 8.86 2.67
CA ARG A 4 5.18 8.29 1.33
C ARG A 4 3.84 7.73 0.92
N LEU A 5 3.34 8.12 -0.24
CA LEU A 5 2.18 7.46 -0.85
C LEU A 5 2.65 6.24 -1.63
N TRP A 6 2.00 5.10 -1.41
CA TRP A 6 2.31 3.84 -2.06
C TRP A 6 1.24 3.52 -3.11
N PHE A 7 1.67 3.36 -4.36
CA PHE A 7 0.83 3.03 -5.51
C PHE A 7 1.24 1.69 -6.11
N ARG A 8 0.29 0.99 -6.72
CA ARG A 8 0.58 -0.22 -7.50
C ARG A 8 1.25 0.15 -8.82
N VAL A 9 2.35 -0.52 -9.15
CA VAL A 9 3.03 -0.31 -10.44
C VAL A 9 2.12 -0.67 -11.60
N GLU A 10 1.31 -1.72 -11.46
CA GLU A 10 0.38 -2.19 -12.49
C GLU A 10 -0.74 -1.19 -12.81
N ASP A 11 -1.11 -0.34 -11.85
CA ASP A 11 -2.10 0.73 -12.05
C ASP A 11 -1.44 2.00 -12.59
N VAL A 12 -0.21 2.30 -12.17
CA VAL A 12 0.51 3.52 -12.54
C VAL A 12 1.10 3.45 -13.95
N LEU A 13 1.67 2.32 -14.35
CA LEU A 13 2.33 2.17 -15.65
C LEU A 13 1.36 2.43 -16.82
N PRO A 14 0.14 1.86 -16.87
CA PRO A 14 -0.80 2.16 -17.93
C PRO A 14 -1.15 3.64 -18.03
N LEU A 15 -1.30 4.35 -16.90
CA LEU A 15 -1.55 5.79 -16.89
C LEU A 15 -0.38 6.56 -17.49
N ALA A 16 0.85 6.17 -17.16
CA ALA A 16 2.05 6.78 -17.70
C ALA A 16 2.16 6.57 -19.21
N GLU A 17 1.88 5.36 -19.69
CA GLU A 17 1.85 5.04 -21.12
C GLU A 17 0.79 5.84 -21.87
N HIS A 18 -0.42 5.93 -21.30
CA HIS A 18 -1.48 6.75 -21.85
C HIS A 18 -1.05 8.23 -21.99
N ALA A 19 -0.48 8.82 -20.93
CA ALA A 19 0.01 10.20 -20.97
C ALA A 19 1.09 10.42 -22.05
N LEU A 20 1.91 9.42 -22.34
CA LEU A 20 2.94 9.47 -23.39
C LEU A 20 2.40 9.32 -24.80
N ALA A 21 1.34 8.52 -24.97
CA ALA A 21 0.68 8.29 -26.25
C ALA A 21 -0.20 9.46 -26.68
N CYS A 22 -0.71 10.24 -25.72
CA CYS A 22 -1.49 11.43 -26.02
C CYS A 22 -0.62 12.56 -26.60
N PRO A 23 -1.07 13.24 -27.68
CA PRO A 23 -0.34 14.36 -28.23
C PRO A 23 -0.31 15.53 -27.24
N THR A 24 0.88 16.11 -27.01
CA THR A 24 1.05 17.36 -26.26
C THR A 24 0.29 18.48 -26.96
N ARG A 25 -0.88 18.84 -26.43
CA ARG A 25 -1.64 20.02 -26.88
C ARG A 25 -1.12 21.25 -26.17
N ARG A 26 -1.12 22.39 -26.88
CA ARG A 26 -0.84 23.70 -26.27
C ARG A 26 -1.84 23.94 -25.13
N LEU A 27 -1.34 24.02 -23.90
CA LEU A 27 -2.12 24.45 -22.74
C LEU A 27 -2.81 25.77 -23.02
N THR A 28 -4.07 25.88 -22.63
CA THR A 28 -4.75 27.18 -22.55
C THR A 28 -4.07 28.05 -21.48
N ARG A 29 -4.21 29.38 -21.58
CA ARG A 29 -3.63 30.31 -20.60
C ARG A 29 -4.10 30.02 -19.16
N ALA A 30 -5.32 29.50 -18.99
CA ALA A 30 -5.85 29.08 -17.69
C ALA A 30 -5.10 27.85 -17.13
N GLN A 31 -4.79 26.85 -17.96
CA GLN A 31 -4.04 25.65 -17.56
C GLN A 31 -2.57 25.96 -17.22
N LEU A 32 -1.95 26.88 -17.97
CA LEU A 32 -0.60 27.38 -17.67
C LEU A 32 -0.54 28.13 -16.33
N MET A 33 -1.57 28.90 -15.99
CA MET A 33 -1.67 29.59 -14.68
C MET A 33 -2.05 28.65 -13.53
N ALA A 34 -2.67 27.50 -13.83
CA ALA A 34 -2.91 26.41 -12.88
C ALA A 34 -1.68 25.49 -12.68
N GLY A 35 -0.55 25.79 -13.32
CA GLY A 35 0.69 25.03 -13.17
C GLY A 35 0.79 23.77 -14.03
N GLU A 36 -0.10 23.56 -15.02
CA GLU A 36 0.01 22.39 -15.88
C GLU A 36 1.27 22.45 -16.77
N HIS A 37 1.92 21.29 -16.94
CA HIS A 37 3.11 21.15 -17.78
C HIS A 37 2.74 20.61 -19.15
N ASN A 38 3.29 21.23 -20.20
CA ASN A 38 3.08 20.91 -21.62
C ASN A 38 3.78 19.59 -22.05
N THR A 39 4.08 18.71 -21.10
CA THR A 39 4.84 17.47 -21.27
C THR A 39 4.07 16.29 -20.68
N PRO A 40 4.21 15.07 -21.22
CA PRO A 40 3.63 13.87 -20.62
C PRO A 40 4.02 13.75 -19.15
N ALA A 41 3.02 13.66 -18.27
CA ALA A 41 3.20 13.61 -16.84
C ALA A 41 2.07 12.81 -16.18
N LEU A 42 2.34 12.32 -14.97
CA LEU A 42 1.28 11.95 -14.05
C LEU A 42 0.94 13.16 -13.18
N ALA A 43 -0.34 13.43 -13.00
CA ALA A 43 -0.82 14.41 -12.03
C ALA A 43 -1.22 13.66 -10.75
N LEU A 44 -0.62 14.04 -9.63
CA LEU A 44 -0.92 13.52 -8.30
C LEU A 44 -1.82 14.51 -7.59
N ARG A 45 -2.96 14.05 -7.08
CA ARG A 45 -3.74 14.77 -6.07
C ARG A 45 -3.61 14.01 -4.75
N ARG A 46 -3.10 14.67 -3.72
CA ARG A 46 -2.96 14.12 -2.38
C ARG A 46 -4.02 14.71 -1.46
N ARG A 47 -4.59 13.85 -0.62
CA ARG A 47 -5.61 14.17 0.39
C ARG A 47 -5.20 13.55 1.71
N GLY A 48 -4.41 14.29 2.50
CA GLY A 48 -3.86 13.76 3.75
C GLY A 48 -2.96 12.53 3.52
N SER A 49 -3.45 11.35 3.91
CA SER A 49 -2.77 10.07 3.75
C SER A 49 -3.18 9.26 2.53
N SER A 50 -4.14 9.72 1.73
CA SER A 50 -4.50 9.11 0.44
C SER A 50 -4.09 10.00 -0.73
N GLY A 51 -4.06 9.44 -1.92
CA GLY A 51 -3.88 10.21 -3.15
C GLY A 51 -4.24 9.44 -4.40
N ASP A 52 -4.57 10.16 -5.45
CA ASP A 52 -4.83 9.61 -6.79
C ASP A 52 -3.79 10.11 -7.79
N LEU A 53 -3.23 9.18 -8.54
CA LEU A 53 -2.46 9.47 -9.75
C LEU A 53 -3.38 9.36 -10.97
N ARG A 54 -3.25 10.31 -11.88
CA ARG A 54 -3.95 10.30 -13.17
C ARG A 54 -3.02 10.69 -14.31
N SER A 55 -3.36 10.26 -15.50
CA SER A 55 -2.71 10.73 -16.73
C SER A 55 -3.11 12.17 -17.04
N ASN A 56 -2.16 13.02 -17.44
CA ASN A 56 -2.46 14.34 -18.02
C ASN A 56 -2.75 14.34 -19.53
N GLY A 57 -2.75 13.15 -20.17
CA GLY A 57 -3.06 12.97 -21.58
C GLY A 57 -4.50 13.35 -21.97
N VAL A 58 -4.67 13.83 -23.21
CA VAL A 58 -5.97 14.18 -23.81
C VAL A 58 -6.18 13.34 -25.08
N PRO A 59 -7.31 12.62 -25.23
CA PRO A 59 -8.48 12.60 -24.34
C PRO A 59 -8.19 11.99 -22.97
N VAL A 60 -8.98 12.35 -21.95
CA VAL A 60 -8.93 11.72 -20.63
C VAL A 60 -9.27 10.24 -20.78
N TRP A 61 -8.60 9.38 -20.03
CA TRP A 61 -8.83 7.95 -20.06
C TRP A 61 -9.94 7.57 -19.07
N PHE A 62 -10.95 6.87 -19.57
CA PHE A 62 -12.04 6.34 -18.78
C PHE A 62 -12.08 4.81 -18.84
N THR A 63 -12.51 4.20 -17.74
CA THR A 63 -12.94 2.80 -17.66
C THR A 63 -14.11 2.53 -18.61
N SER A 64 -14.43 1.25 -18.82
CA SER A 64 -15.62 0.82 -19.58
C SER A 64 -16.95 1.36 -19.02
N TYR A 65 -16.97 1.76 -17.74
CA TYR A 65 -18.13 2.35 -17.06
C TYR A 65 -18.17 3.88 -17.10
N GLY A 66 -17.22 4.52 -17.80
CA GLY A 66 -17.17 5.98 -17.90
C GLY A 66 -16.61 6.70 -16.67
N VAL A 67 -15.99 5.97 -15.74
CA VAL A 67 -15.25 6.52 -14.60
C VAL A 67 -13.81 6.81 -15.04
N GLU A 68 -13.25 7.96 -14.66
CA GLU A 68 -11.86 8.31 -14.98
C GLU A 68 -10.90 7.24 -14.43
N GLN A 69 -9.95 6.82 -15.25
CA GLN A 69 -8.93 5.87 -14.83
C GLN A 69 -7.92 6.59 -13.92
N VAL A 70 -7.81 6.10 -12.68
CA VAL A 70 -6.85 6.60 -11.69
C VAL A 70 -6.12 5.43 -11.04
N ALA A 71 -4.96 5.72 -10.44
CA ALA A 71 -4.26 4.79 -9.57
C ALA A 71 -4.32 5.35 -8.15
N ASP A 72 -4.92 4.60 -7.24
CA ASP A 72 -5.06 5.00 -5.85
C ASP A 72 -3.79 4.65 -5.06
N GLY A 73 -3.42 5.56 -4.17
CA GLY A 73 -2.30 5.40 -3.28
C GLY A 73 -2.65 5.80 -1.87
N ALA A 74 -1.95 5.20 -0.92
CA ALA A 74 -2.23 5.41 0.49
C ALA A 74 -0.95 5.37 1.35
N SER A 75 -1.08 5.94 2.53
CA SER A 75 -0.06 6.10 3.57
C SER A 75 -0.72 6.01 4.94
N TRP A 76 0.11 6.03 5.98
CA TRP A 76 -0.31 6.32 7.34
C TRP A 76 -0.60 7.81 7.53
N ARG A 77 -1.41 8.13 8.54
CA ARG A 77 -1.69 9.46 9.07
C ARG A 77 -1.56 9.43 10.58
N ARG A 78 -1.19 10.55 11.21
CA ARG A 78 -1.31 10.71 12.65
C ARG A 78 -2.76 11.07 13.01
N VAL A 79 -3.35 10.37 14.00
CA VAL A 79 -4.79 10.50 14.35
C VAL A 79 -5.18 11.94 14.73
N ASP A 80 -4.29 12.67 15.40
CA ASP A 80 -4.55 14.06 15.84
C ASP A 80 -4.22 15.11 14.77
N GLU A 81 -3.77 14.69 13.59
CA GLU A 81 -3.38 15.61 12.52
C GLU A 81 -4.63 16.04 11.73
N PRO A 82 -4.86 17.35 11.57
CA PRO A 82 -5.98 17.82 10.78
C PRO A 82 -5.84 17.35 9.34
N THR A 83 -6.97 17.09 8.68
CA THR A 83 -6.97 16.79 7.25
C THR A 83 -6.38 17.99 6.50
N ALA A 84 -5.21 17.80 5.91
CA ALA A 84 -4.55 18.79 5.09
C ALA A 84 -5.42 19.10 3.86
N PRO A 85 -5.37 20.34 3.33
CA PRO A 85 -6.03 20.65 2.07
C PRO A 85 -5.50 19.76 0.93
N ASP A 86 -6.28 19.63 -0.14
CA ASP A 86 -5.85 18.93 -1.34
C ASP A 86 -4.55 19.56 -1.88
N GLU A 87 -3.52 18.74 -2.03
CA GLU A 87 -2.24 19.13 -2.63
C GLU A 87 -2.12 18.52 -4.01
N HIS A 88 -1.60 19.29 -4.96
CA HIS A 88 -1.39 18.85 -6.33
C HIS A 88 0.10 18.81 -6.64
N PHE A 89 0.53 17.75 -7.31
CA PHE A 89 1.91 17.58 -7.75
C PHE A 89 1.94 17.03 -9.18
N PHE A 90 3.09 17.20 -9.83
CA PHE A 90 3.31 16.70 -11.19
C PHE A 90 4.56 15.84 -11.25
N LEU A 91 4.46 14.70 -11.94
CA LEU A 91 5.55 13.75 -12.17
C LEU A 91 5.85 13.69 -13.67
N PRO A 92 6.81 14.48 -14.18
CA PRO A 92 7.14 14.48 -15.60
C PRO A 92 7.74 13.15 -16.02
N LEU A 93 7.19 12.54 -17.08
CA LEU A 93 7.60 11.21 -17.52
C LEU A 93 8.90 11.23 -18.33
N ARG A 94 9.15 12.32 -19.07
CA ARG A 94 10.30 12.45 -19.99
C ARG A 94 11.43 13.34 -19.47
N HIS A 95 11.25 14.02 -18.33
CA HIS A 95 12.27 14.91 -17.80
C HIS A 95 13.42 14.07 -17.22
N PRO A 96 14.65 14.18 -17.74
CA PRO A 96 15.77 13.43 -17.20
C PRO A 96 16.16 13.93 -15.81
N ASP A 97 16.52 13.01 -14.92
CA ASP A 97 17.23 13.33 -13.68
C ASP A 97 18.69 13.75 -13.97
N PRO A 98 19.48 14.16 -12.96
CA PRO A 98 20.90 14.51 -13.16
C PRO A 98 21.76 13.39 -13.75
N GLN A 99 21.29 12.14 -13.69
CA GLN A 99 21.94 10.95 -14.27
C GLN A 99 21.39 10.62 -15.67
N GLY A 100 20.48 11.43 -16.23
CA GLY A 100 19.89 11.23 -17.55
C GLY A 100 18.72 10.24 -17.58
N ARG A 101 18.31 9.68 -16.44
CA ARG A 101 17.22 8.68 -16.35
C ARG A 101 15.87 9.37 -16.36
N ARG A 102 14.89 8.74 -17.00
CA ARG A 102 13.52 9.26 -17.10
C ARG A 102 12.58 8.39 -16.27
N LEU A 103 11.56 8.99 -15.67
CA LEU A 103 10.61 8.27 -14.83
C LEU A 103 9.94 7.12 -15.58
N ILE A 104 9.54 7.30 -16.84
CA ILE A 104 8.93 6.22 -17.62
C ILE A 104 9.87 5.01 -17.79
N ASP A 105 11.15 5.26 -18.08
CA ASP A 105 12.10 4.17 -18.34
C ASP A 105 12.35 3.36 -17.05
N VAL A 106 12.41 4.06 -15.91
CA VAL A 106 12.53 3.41 -14.60
C VAL A 106 11.25 2.66 -14.23
N LEU A 107 10.07 3.22 -14.50
CA LEU A 107 8.79 2.59 -14.22
C LEU A 107 8.59 1.31 -15.05
N ARG A 108 8.92 1.33 -16.34
CA ARG A 108 8.92 0.14 -17.21
C ARG A 108 9.90 -0.91 -16.71
N ALA A 109 11.14 -0.51 -16.43
CA ALA A 109 12.14 -1.42 -15.89
C ALA A 109 11.71 -2.02 -14.54
N ALA A 110 11.03 -1.24 -13.69
CA ALA A 110 10.49 -1.73 -12.42
C ALA A 110 9.41 -2.79 -12.63
N ALA A 111 8.49 -2.56 -13.58
CA ALA A 111 7.48 -3.56 -13.95
C ALA A 111 8.12 -4.84 -14.52
N ASP A 112 9.11 -4.71 -15.42
CA ASP A 112 9.84 -5.85 -16.00
C ASP A 112 10.61 -6.66 -14.94
N LEU A 113 11.10 -5.99 -13.89
CA LEU A 113 11.77 -6.60 -12.74
C LEU A 113 10.78 -7.15 -11.69
N GLY A 114 9.47 -7.00 -11.89
CA GLY A 114 8.43 -7.50 -10.99
C GLY A 114 8.26 -6.69 -9.71
N HIS A 115 8.68 -5.42 -9.68
CA HIS A 115 8.33 -4.52 -8.60
C HIS A 115 6.83 -4.24 -8.60
N SER A 116 6.20 -4.40 -7.45
CA SER A 116 4.76 -4.26 -7.28
C SER A 116 4.34 -2.87 -6.83
N TRP A 117 5.27 -2.11 -6.24
CA TRP A 117 4.99 -0.86 -5.57
C TRP A 117 5.86 0.28 -6.07
N MET A 118 5.23 1.44 -6.23
CA MET A 118 5.87 2.75 -6.43
C MET A 118 5.57 3.61 -5.21
N ALA A 119 6.60 4.03 -4.49
CA ALA A 119 6.49 5.01 -3.40
C ALA A 119 6.83 6.41 -3.91
N ILE A 120 5.98 7.38 -3.59
CA ILE A 120 6.23 8.80 -3.84
C ILE A 120 6.45 9.50 -2.49
N ASP A 121 7.61 10.11 -2.32
CA ASP A 121 7.88 11.07 -1.25
C ASP A 121 7.17 12.40 -1.54
N THR A 122 6.22 12.77 -0.69
CA THR A 122 5.43 14.01 -0.84
C THR A 122 5.83 15.10 0.15
N ASP A 123 6.98 14.99 0.82
CA ASP A 123 7.55 16.05 1.68
C ASP A 123 8.29 17.08 0.82
N VAL A 124 7.54 17.66 -0.10
CA VAL A 124 7.95 18.71 -1.02
C VAL A 124 6.92 19.82 -0.99
N PRO A 125 7.28 21.08 -1.34
CA PRO A 125 6.32 22.17 -1.37
C PRO A 125 5.10 21.85 -2.25
N PRO A 126 3.89 22.27 -1.88
CA PRO A 126 2.69 22.09 -2.71
C PRO A 126 2.90 22.65 -4.11
N ASN A 127 2.32 22.01 -5.12
CA ASN A 127 2.48 22.35 -6.54
C ASN A 127 3.91 22.19 -7.08
N ALA A 128 4.81 21.54 -6.33
CA ALA A 128 6.13 21.19 -6.83
C ALA A 128 6.06 20.05 -7.86
N THR A 129 7.02 20.07 -8.78
CA THR A 129 7.32 18.94 -9.64
C THR A 129 8.08 17.88 -8.84
N ILE A 130 7.55 16.66 -8.79
CA ILE A 130 8.17 15.49 -8.18
C ILE A 130 9.07 14.84 -9.22
N GLY A 131 10.36 14.77 -8.90
CA GLY A 131 11.37 14.12 -9.74
C GLY A 131 11.61 12.67 -9.35
N LEU A 132 12.48 12.01 -10.12
CA LEU A 132 12.86 10.61 -9.85
C LEU A 132 13.54 10.41 -8.48
N ALA A 133 14.14 11.47 -7.91
CA ALA A 133 14.76 11.40 -6.59
C ALA A 133 13.75 11.19 -5.44
N GLN A 134 12.48 11.50 -5.68
CA GLN A 134 11.37 11.32 -4.73
C GLN A 134 10.59 10.03 -5.00
N VAL A 135 10.98 9.23 -5.99
CA VAL A 135 10.27 8.02 -6.39
C VAL A 135 11.14 6.80 -6.13
N GLU A 136 10.56 5.82 -5.44
CA GLU A 136 11.19 4.53 -5.14
C GLU A 136 10.31 3.39 -5.65
N PHE A 137 10.93 2.34 -6.18
CA PHE A 137 10.23 1.13 -6.62
C PHE A 137 10.64 -0.05 -5.75
N ALA A 138 9.67 -0.85 -5.34
CA ALA A 138 9.89 -2.00 -4.46
C ALA A 138 8.94 -3.15 -4.79
N ASP A 139 9.35 -4.37 -4.44
CA ASP A 139 8.53 -5.57 -4.52
C ASP A 139 7.48 -5.65 -3.39
N HIS A 140 7.70 -4.94 -2.28
CA HIS A 140 6.80 -4.83 -1.15
C HIS A 140 6.74 -3.40 -0.60
N ARG A 141 5.67 -3.08 0.13
CA ARG A 141 5.61 -1.84 0.89
C ARG A 141 6.63 -1.87 2.01
N GLY A 142 7.41 -0.80 2.14
CA GLY A 142 8.38 -0.61 3.21
C GLY A 142 7.72 -0.30 4.55
N GLU A 143 8.27 0.67 5.28
CA GLU A 143 7.75 1.06 6.60
C GLU A 143 6.29 1.56 6.51
N ILE A 144 5.36 0.78 7.08
CA ILE A 144 3.92 1.08 7.10
C ILE A 144 3.52 2.13 8.15
N THR A 145 4.48 2.60 8.96
CA THR A 145 4.33 3.63 9.99
C THR A 145 5.68 4.31 10.21
N PRO A 146 5.76 5.52 10.79
CA PRO A 146 7.03 6.16 11.09
C PRO A 146 7.95 5.31 11.99
N PRO A 147 9.28 5.45 11.86
CA PRO A 147 10.23 4.89 12.81
C PRO A 147 9.92 5.32 14.24
N GLY A 148 9.98 4.36 15.17
CA GLY A 148 9.73 4.61 16.58
C GLY A 148 8.25 4.62 16.97
N THR A 149 7.34 4.32 16.02
CA THR A 149 5.92 4.07 16.32
C THR A 149 5.78 3.08 17.46
N ARG A 150 4.96 3.44 18.44
CA ARG A 150 4.59 2.56 19.54
C ARG A 150 3.49 1.63 19.06
N TRP A 151 3.53 0.39 19.53
CA TRP A 151 2.59 -0.65 19.13
C TRP A 151 1.83 -1.13 20.36
N ARG A 152 0.50 -1.14 20.27
CA ARG A 152 -0.38 -1.62 21.34
C ARG A 152 -1.06 -2.93 20.92
N PRO A 153 -1.10 -3.95 21.79
CA PRO A 153 -1.85 -5.16 21.49
C PRO A 153 -3.36 -4.86 21.43
N GLY A 154 -4.04 -5.34 20.39
CA GLY A 154 -5.49 -5.23 20.21
C GLY A 154 -6.06 -6.44 19.47
N MET A 155 -7.37 -6.67 19.63
CA MET A 155 -8.10 -7.57 18.75
C MET A 155 -8.65 -6.75 17.58
N VAL A 156 -8.45 -7.24 16.37
CA VAL A 156 -8.85 -6.55 15.14
C VAL A 156 -9.60 -7.48 14.20
N THR A 157 -10.42 -6.90 13.34
CA THR A 157 -11.26 -7.59 12.38
C THR A 157 -11.27 -6.83 11.05
N SER A 158 -11.67 -7.47 9.95
CA SER A 158 -11.83 -6.83 8.65
C SER A 158 -12.86 -7.59 7.82
N PRO A 159 -13.62 -6.93 6.92
CA PRO A 159 -14.44 -7.63 5.93
C PRO A 159 -13.63 -8.66 5.12
N GLN A 160 -12.36 -8.36 4.85
CA GLN A 160 -11.45 -9.23 4.09
C GLN A 160 -11.16 -10.58 4.76
N VAL A 161 -11.48 -10.72 6.05
CA VAL A 161 -11.32 -11.96 6.83
C VAL A 161 -12.65 -12.44 7.40
N ASP A 162 -13.76 -12.13 6.70
CA ASP A 162 -15.13 -12.47 7.11
C ASP A 162 -15.43 -12.03 8.54
N HIS A 163 -14.97 -10.83 8.89
CA HIS A 163 -15.15 -10.23 10.20
C HIS A 163 -14.63 -11.06 11.39
N LEU A 164 -13.76 -12.04 11.17
CA LEU A 164 -13.14 -12.82 12.24
C LEU A 164 -12.11 -11.99 13.03
N ASP A 165 -12.00 -12.30 14.33
CA ASP A 165 -11.14 -11.55 15.25
C ASP A 165 -9.72 -12.13 15.33
N TYR A 166 -8.71 -11.26 15.18
CA TYR A 166 -7.29 -11.61 15.26
C TYR A 166 -6.51 -10.74 16.25
N PRO A 167 -5.59 -11.34 17.03
CA PRO A 167 -4.67 -10.55 17.84
C PRO A 167 -3.64 -9.87 16.94
N ALA A 168 -3.54 -8.56 17.06
CA ALA A 168 -2.59 -7.75 16.32
C ALA A 168 -1.85 -6.80 17.25
N LEU A 169 -0.73 -6.30 16.77
CA LEU A 169 -0.16 -5.05 17.24
C LEU A 169 -0.71 -3.92 16.36
N VAL A 170 -1.35 -2.95 16.99
CA VAL A 170 -1.95 -1.78 16.35
C VAL A 170 -1.01 -0.59 16.55
N ALA A 171 -0.78 0.18 15.50
CA ALA A 171 -0.01 1.41 15.57
C ALA A 171 -0.69 2.43 16.51
N ASP A 172 0.01 2.88 17.54
CA ASP A 172 -0.53 3.82 18.52
C ASP A 172 -0.37 5.25 18.02
N GLY A 173 -1.49 5.98 17.90
CA GLY A 173 -1.53 7.35 17.37
C GLY A 173 -1.51 7.46 15.84
N TYR A 174 -1.61 6.36 15.11
CA TYR A 174 -1.63 6.34 13.64
C TYR A 174 -2.76 5.49 13.07
N ASP A 175 -3.35 5.95 11.97
CA ASP A 175 -4.40 5.29 11.19
C ASP A 175 -4.11 5.44 9.69
N THR A 176 -5.01 4.92 8.83
CA THR A 176 -4.89 5.08 7.37
C THR A 176 -5.59 6.33 6.82
N GLY A 177 -6.09 7.24 7.67
CA GLY A 177 -6.80 8.45 7.27
C GLY A 177 -8.32 8.33 7.34
N ASP A 178 -8.90 7.57 6.40
CA ASP A 178 -10.34 7.49 6.23
C ASP A 178 -10.97 6.49 7.22
N ASP A 179 -12.06 6.90 7.87
CA ASP A 179 -12.87 6.12 8.83
C ASP A 179 -12.09 5.45 9.98
N ASN A 180 -10.92 6.00 10.35
CA ASN A 180 -10.06 5.53 11.45
C ASN A 180 -9.65 4.05 11.32
N HIS A 181 -9.45 3.55 10.10
CA HIS A 181 -8.97 2.19 9.91
C HIS A 181 -7.56 2.01 10.49
N LEU A 182 -7.36 0.87 11.12
CA LEU A 182 -6.18 0.57 11.91
C LEU A 182 -5.01 0.13 11.04
N ILE A 183 -3.81 0.55 11.44
CA ILE A 183 -2.58 -0.02 10.91
C ILE A 183 -2.14 -1.16 11.83
N CYS A 184 -2.13 -2.38 11.29
CA CYS A 184 -1.92 -3.61 12.05
C CYS A 184 -0.67 -4.34 11.59
N ARG A 185 0.00 -5.00 12.54
CA ARG A 185 1.01 -6.02 12.27
C ARG A 185 0.71 -7.30 13.06
N PHE A 186 0.92 -8.45 12.42
CA PHE A 186 0.51 -9.76 12.91
C PHE A 186 1.72 -10.65 13.14
N ASP A 187 1.75 -11.38 14.26
CA ASP A 187 2.83 -12.35 14.47
C ASP A 187 2.71 -13.53 13.47
N PRO A 188 3.76 -14.33 13.27
CA PRO A 188 3.75 -15.43 12.29
C PRO A 188 2.67 -16.50 12.54
N ARG A 189 2.24 -16.71 13.79
CA ARG A 189 1.18 -17.67 14.12
C ARG A 189 -0.18 -17.11 13.71
N THR A 190 -0.40 -15.84 13.99
CA THR A 190 -1.64 -15.15 13.63
C THR A 190 -1.76 -15.00 12.12
N ALA A 191 -0.66 -14.65 11.43
CA ALA A 191 -0.62 -14.65 9.98
C ALA A 191 -0.98 -16.01 9.38
N ARG A 192 -0.39 -17.12 9.88
CA ARG A 192 -0.78 -18.48 9.46
C ARG A 192 -2.24 -18.79 9.74
N ARG A 193 -2.77 -18.38 10.88
CA ARG A 193 -4.19 -18.57 11.19
C ARG A 193 -5.09 -17.83 10.19
N ILE A 194 -4.75 -16.61 9.81
CA ILE A 194 -5.46 -15.86 8.76
C ILE A 194 -5.40 -16.63 7.43
N VAL A 195 -4.23 -17.15 7.06
CA VAL A 195 -4.06 -17.97 5.84
C VAL A 195 -4.91 -19.24 5.88
N ASP A 196 -4.83 -20.01 6.95
CA ASP A 196 -5.56 -21.27 7.12
C ASP A 196 -7.07 -21.03 7.08
N HIS A 197 -7.54 -19.92 7.66
CA HIS A 197 -8.93 -19.53 7.59
C HIS A 197 -9.33 -19.17 6.16
N LEU A 198 -8.60 -18.28 5.48
CA LEU A 198 -8.91 -17.83 4.11
C LEU A 198 -8.71 -18.91 3.03
N SER A 199 -7.94 -19.95 3.33
CA SER A 199 -7.72 -21.11 2.46
C SER A 199 -8.61 -22.30 2.82
N GLY A 200 -9.59 -22.10 3.72
CA GLY A 200 -10.42 -23.17 4.25
C GLY A 200 -11.45 -23.74 3.26
N PRO A 201 -12.09 -24.88 3.59
CA PRO A 201 -13.04 -25.55 2.70
C PRO A 201 -14.27 -24.71 2.31
N TRP A 202 -14.63 -23.70 3.12
CA TRP A 202 -15.76 -22.81 2.85
C TRP A 202 -15.57 -21.97 1.58
N ARG A 203 -14.32 -21.77 1.13
CA ARG A 203 -13.97 -21.10 -0.12
C ARG A 203 -14.55 -21.80 -1.36
N ALA A 204 -14.86 -23.11 -1.26
CA ALA A 204 -15.56 -23.82 -2.34
C ALA A 204 -16.99 -23.29 -2.58
N ALA A 205 -17.54 -22.51 -1.66
CA ALA A 205 -18.85 -21.88 -1.76
C ALA A 205 -18.80 -20.37 -2.06
N THR A 206 -17.61 -19.81 -2.35
CA THR A 206 -17.42 -18.39 -2.68
C THR A 206 -17.12 -18.19 -4.15
N MET A 207 -17.39 -17.00 -4.67
CA MET A 207 -16.97 -16.63 -6.03
C MET A 207 -15.46 -16.31 -6.07
N PRO A 208 -14.76 -16.58 -7.19
CA PRO A 208 -13.40 -16.09 -7.38
C PRO A 208 -13.33 -14.57 -7.15
N GLY A 209 -12.34 -14.14 -6.38
CA GLY A 209 -12.13 -12.72 -6.05
C GLY A 209 -12.99 -12.18 -4.91
N GLU A 210 -13.93 -12.97 -4.37
CA GLU A 210 -14.76 -12.55 -3.23
C GLU A 210 -13.93 -12.32 -1.95
N TYR A 211 -12.91 -13.16 -1.75
CA TYR A 211 -11.96 -13.04 -0.65
C TYR A 211 -10.52 -13.15 -1.16
N PRO A 212 -9.57 -12.44 -0.53
CA PRO A 212 -8.16 -12.56 -0.89
C PRO A 212 -7.66 -14.00 -0.70
N LEU A 213 -6.70 -14.41 -1.52
CA LEU A 213 -6.02 -15.70 -1.39
C LEU A 213 -4.61 -15.50 -0.85
N PRO A 214 -4.43 -15.45 0.48
CA PRO A 214 -3.10 -15.38 1.07
C PRO A 214 -2.41 -16.74 1.01
N ARG A 215 -1.11 -16.76 0.70
CA ARG A 215 -0.28 -17.96 0.70
C ARG A 215 1.14 -17.64 1.16
N PHE A 216 1.76 -18.55 1.91
CA PHE A 216 3.18 -18.43 2.20
C PHE A 216 4.04 -18.96 1.04
N ASP A 217 4.98 -18.13 0.61
CA ASP A 217 6.14 -18.52 -0.21
C ASP A 217 7.40 -18.31 0.64
N GLY A 218 7.94 -19.41 1.18
CA GLY A 218 9.00 -19.37 2.18
C GLY A 218 8.57 -18.59 3.43
N THR A 219 9.21 -17.45 3.68
CA THR A 219 8.88 -16.54 4.78
C THR A 219 8.01 -15.36 4.36
N THR A 220 7.70 -15.22 3.07
CA THR A 220 6.89 -14.11 2.56
C THR A 220 5.44 -14.54 2.51
N LEU A 221 4.54 -13.69 3.00
CA LEU A 221 3.12 -13.87 2.79
C LEU A 221 2.73 -13.16 1.49
N VAL A 222 2.32 -13.91 0.49
CA VAL A 222 1.85 -13.39 -0.79
C VAL A 222 0.32 -13.31 -0.73
N LEU A 223 -0.24 -12.13 -0.99
CA LEU A 223 -1.67 -11.95 -1.19
C LEU A 223 -1.95 -12.06 -2.68
N LEU A 224 -2.81 -13.01 -3.05
CA LEU A 224 -3.22 -13.23 -4.43
C LEU A 224 -4.65 -12.72 -4.63
N GLU A 225 -4.89 -12.14 -5.80
CA GLU A 225 -6.21 -11.81 -6.31
C GLU A 225 -6.63 -12.85 -7.35
N GLU A 226 -7.88 -13.28 -7.26
CA GLU A 226 -8.49 -14.27 -8.15
C GLU A 226 -9.36 -13.54 -9.18
N THR A 227 -9.06 -13.72 -10.47
CA THR A 227 -9.89 -13.20 -11.55
C THR A 227 -10.52 -14.36 -12.31
N ASP A 228 -11.85 -14.39 -12.38
CA ASP A 228 -12.58 -15.36 -13.19
C ASP A 228 -12.53 -14.96 -14.67
N LEU A 229 -11.87 -15.78 -15.50
CA LEU A 229 -11.81 -15.62 -16.96
C LEU A 229 -12.86 -16.48 -17.68
N GLY A 230 -13.83 -17.03 -16.96
CA GLY A 230 -14.91 -17.88 -17.45
C GLY A 230 -14.55 -19.36 -17.42
N ASP A 231 -13.48 -19.74 -18.12
CA ASP A 231 -13.04 -21.15 -18.22
C ASP A 231 -11.94 -21.49 -17.20
N THR A 232 -11.31 -20.47 -16.62
CA THR A 232 -10.17 -20.58 -15.71
C THR A 232 -10.15 -19.43 -14.73
N VAL A 233 -9.58 -19.68 -13.54
CA VAL A 233 -9.25 -18.61 -12.58
C VAL A 233 -7.79 -18.23 -12.76
N ASP A 234 -7.55 -16.96 -13.03
CA ASP A 234 -6.20 -16.38 -13.03
C ASP A 234 -5.83 -15.87 -11.64
N LEU A 235 -4.56 -15.99 -11.28
CA LEU A 235 -4.01 -15.60 -9.98
C LEU A 235 -2.93 -14.54 -10.17
N THR A 236 -3.21 -13.32 -9.76
CA THR A 236 -2.25 -12.21 -9.78
C THR A 236 -1.79 -11.89 -8.35
N VAL A 237 -0.58 -11.38 -8.21
CA VAL A 237 -0.03 -11.02 -6.89
C VAL A 237 -0.51 -9.61 -6.52
N ASP A 238 -1.47 -9.53 -5.61
CA ASP A 238 -1.95 -8.27 -5.02
C ASP A 238 -0.92 -7.66 -4.07
N ASP A 239 -0.23 -8.45 -3.24
CA ASP A 239 0.83 -7.91 -2.37
C ASP A 239 1.83 -8.99 -1.93
N ARG A 240 3.02 -8.54 -1.51
CA ARG A 240 4.02 -9.35 -0.81
C ARG A 240 4.29 -8.74 0.56
N CYS A 241 3.81 -9.39 1.60
CA CYS A 241 4.06 -8.98 2.98
C CYS A 241 5.26 -9.75 3.53
N HIS A 242 6.43 -9.10 3.56
CA HIS A 242 7.60 -9.61 4.27
C HIS A 242 7.44 -9.38 5.78
N PRO A 243 8.01 -10.24 6.63
CA PRO A 243 8.08 -9.94 8.06
C PRO A 243 8.98 -8.72 8.27
N ASP A 244 8.52 -7.78 9.10
CA ASP A 244 9.31 -6.64 9.55
C ASP A 244 10.52 -7.10 10.39
N ARG A 245 11.37 -6.15 10.78
CA ARG A 245 12.56 -6.42 11.63
C ARG A 245 12.23 -7.11 12.96
N ASP A 246 11.02 -6.92 13.49
CA ASP A 246 10.57 -7.55 14.73
C ASP A 246 9.88 -8.92 14.45
N GLY A 247 9.73 -9.32 13.18
CA GLY A 247 9.17 -10.59 12.75
C GLY A 247 7.66 -10.59 12.47
N TYR A 248 7.04 -9.42 12.30
CA TYR A 248 5.59 -9.27 12.10
C TYR A 248 5.20 -8.97 10.65
N TYR A 249 4.01 -9.38 10.24
CA TYR A 249 3.47 -9.17 8.90
C TYR A 249 2.45 -8.03 8.89
N SER A 250 2.59 -7.12 7.93
CA SER A 250 1.69 -5.98 7.71
C SER A 250 0.59 -6.31 6.71
N ILE A 251 -0.21 -7.33 7.02
CA ILE A 251 -1.17 -7.92 6.09
C ILE A 251 -2.22 -6.88 5.67
N GLY A 252 -2.30 -6.61 4.36
CA GLY A 252 -3.29 -5.69 3.82
C GLY A 252 -3.09 -4.23 4.22
N ALA A 253 -1.88 -3.81 4.64
CA ALA A 253 -1.64 -2.42 5.02
C ALA A 253 -2.18 -1.44 3.97
N TYR A 254 -2.98 -0.47 4.43
CA TYR A 254 -3.67 0.57 3.66
C TYR A 254 -4.80 0.13 2.72
N ARG A 255 -4.99 -1.18 2.49
CA ARG A 255 -6.06 -1.70 1.60
C ARG A 255 -7.11 -2.50 2.36
N TRP A 256 -6.70 -3.25 3.37
CA TRP A 256 -7.63 -3.98 4.22
C TRP A 256 -8.08 -3.04 5.33
N LEU A 257 -9.39 -2.85 5.37
CA LEU A 257 -10.07 -2.02 6.36
C LEU A 257 -10.07 -2.74 7.70
N TRP A 258 -8.94 -2.67 8.42
CA TRP A 258 -8.81 -3.24 9.76
C TRP A 258 -9.52 -2.35 10.76
N LEU A 259 -10.36 -2.97 11.58
CA LEU A 259 -11.19 -2.32 12.59
C LEU A 259 -10.92 -2.94 13.95
N PRO A 260 -11.16 -2.22 15.06
CA PRO A 260 -11.22 -2.84 16.37
C PRO A 260 -12.30 -3.92 16.39
N ALA A 261 -11.98 -5.10 16.91
CA ALA A 261 -12.99 -6.14 17.13
C ALA A 261 -14.08 -5.61 18.07
N PRO A 262 -15.38 -5.86 17.79
CA PRO A 262 -16.46 -5.38 18.65
C PRO A 262 -16.32 -5.95 20.06
N ALA A 263 -16.55 -5.11 21.06
CA ALA A 263 -16.63 -5.57 22.44
C ALA A 263 -17.87 -6.45 22.58
N THR A 264 -17.70 -7.76 22.80
CA THR A 264 -18.84 -8.62 23.12
C THR A 264 -19.43 -8.18 24.47
N PRO A 265 -20.74 -7.91 24.59
CA PRO A 265 -21.35 -7.58 25.87
C PRO A 265 -21.04 -8.66 26.91
N GLY A 266 -20.44 -8.27 28.04
CA GLY A 266 -20.06 -9.19 29.14
C GLY A 266 -18.68 -9.84 29.02
N ARG A 267 -17.95 -9.64 27.91
CA ARG A 267 -16.54 -10.05 27.77
C ARG A 267 -15.72 -8.79 27.59
N ALA A 268 -14.85 -8.47 28.55
CA ALA A 268 -13.90 -7.39 28.34
C ALA A 268 -13.15 -7.66 27.02
N THR A 269 -13.02 -6.65 26.16
CA THR A 269 -12.25 -6.62 24.90
C THR A 269 -10.74 -6.78 25.15
N ARG A 270 -10.36 -7.52 26.19
CA ARG A 270 -8.99 -7.80 26.59
C ARG A 270 -8.55 -9.02 25.81
N MET A 271 -7.56 -8.79 24.96
CA MET A 271 -6.78 -9.85 24.33
C MET A 271 -6.42 -10.91 25.37
N PRO A 272 -6.61 -12.21 25.07
CA PRO A 272 -6.18 -13.27 25.97
C PRO A 272 -4.71 -13.10 26.35
N VAL A 273 -4.36 -13.27 27.63
CA VAL A 273 -2.98 -13.09 28.14
C VAL A 273 -1.97 -13.89 27.32
N ARG A 274 -2.35 -15.09 26.89
CA ARG A 274 -1.51 -15.94 26.05
C ARG A 274 -1.16 -15.29 24.70
N ASP A 275 -2.14 -14.64 24.06
CA ASP A 275 -1.92 -14.00 22.76
C ASP A 275 -1.12 -12.72 22.93
N ARG A 276 -1.37 -11.97 24.01
CA ARG A 276 -0.54 -10.81 24.35
C ARG A 276 0.93 -11.18 24.57
N LEU A 277 1.20 -12.20 25.39
CA LEU A 277 2.55 -12.69 25.64
C LEU A 277 3.23 -13.21 24.36
N ARG A 278 2.47 -13.78 23.43
CA ARG A 278 2.99 -14.23 22.13
C ARG A 278 3.43 -13.07 21.23
N LEU A 279 2.63 -12.01 21.17
CA LEU A 279 3.05 -10.79 20.48
C LEU A 279 4.36 -10.31 21.13
N GLU A 280 4.36 -10.06 22.43
CA GLU A 280 5.56 -9.56 23.14
C GLU A 280 6.81 -10.44 22.92
N THR A 281 6.69 -11.78 22.91
CA THR A 281 7.81 -12.71 22.67
C THR A 281 8.30 -12.76 21.22
N THR A 282 7.42 -12.54 20.23
CA THR A 282 7.79 -12.50 18.81
C THR A 282 8.77 -11.34 18.57
N ALA A 283 8.48 -10.17 19.14
CA ALA A 283 9.35 -8.99 19.04
C ALA A 283 10.75 -9.23 19.63
N LEU A 284 10.84 -9.96 20.75
CA LEU A 284 12.13 -10.31 21.36
C LEU A 284 12.92 -11.28 20.48
N SER A 285 12.24 -12.25 19.86
CA SER A 285 12.86 -13.25 19.00
C SER A 285 13.41 -12.63 17.70
N GLY A 286 12.69 -11.69 17.09
CA GLY A 286 13.16 -10.95 15.90
C GLY A 286 14.48 -10.22 16.15
N ARG A 287 14.55 -9.43 17.24
CA ARG A 287 15.74 -8.67 17.63
C ARG A 287 16.97 -9.54 17.93
N LEU A 288 16.75 -10.75 18.47
CA LEU A 288 17.84 -11.70 18.71
C LEU A 288 18.40 -12.29 17.41
N ARG A 289 17.54 -12.55 16.40
CA ARG A 289 17.99 -13.01 15.07
C ARG A 289 18.81 -11.94 14.37
N GLU A 290 18.38 -10.69 14.43
CA GLU A 290 19.13 -9.57 13.83
C GLU A 290 20.52 -9.44 14.45
N ARG A 291 20.63 -9.41 15.79
CA ARG A 291 21.93 -9.32 16.48
C ARG A 291 22.88 -10.48 16.14
N THR A 292 22.35 -11.66 15.87
CA THR A 292 23.15 -12.84 15.51
C THR A 292 23.55 -12.86 14.04
N THR A 293 22.76 -12.28 13.13
CA THR A 293 23.14 -12.11 11.73
C THR A 293 24.12 -10.96 11.51
N THR A 294 23.98 -9.82 12.21
CA THR A 294 24.94 -8.70 12.12
C THR A 294 26.33 -9.09 12.62
N ARG A 295 26.42 -9.93 13.67
CA ARG A 295 27.70 -10.45 14.19
C ARG A 295 28.40 -11.46 13.28
N ARG A 296 27.71 -11.98 12.25
CA ARG A 296 28.24 -13.00 11.33
C ARG A 296 28.64 -12.45 9.96
N ARG A 297 28.43 -11.16 9.69
CA ARG A 297 28.99 -10.51 8.49
C ARG A 297 30.38 -9.94 8.85
N PRO A 298 31.47 -10.44 8.25
CA PRO A 298 32.82 -9.91 8.43
C PRO A 298 32.98 -8.51 7.81
#